data_AF-A0A501W2Z9-F1
#
_entry.id   AF-A0A501W2Z9-F1
#
_cell.length_a   1.000
_cell.length_b   1.000
_cell.length_c   1.000
_cell.angle_alpha   90.00
_cell.angle_beta   90.00
_cell.angle_gamma   90.00
#
_symmetry.space_group_name_H-M   'P 1'
#
loop_
_entity.id
_entity.type
_entity.pdbx_description
1 polymer ?
#
loop_
_entity_poly.entity_id
_entity_poly.type
_entity_poly.pdbx_seq_one_letter_code
_entity_poly.pdbx_strand_id
1 'polypeptide(L)'
;RAILVVAAEDVATDIEPLAVAKILKGVIDAEAPGLVIAGKQAIDNDMNATGQMLAALLGWPQATFASALAVEGEKATVTREVDGGLQTIQVKLPAIVTADLRLNEPRYASLPNIMKAKKKPLEEKTPADYGVDVTPRLTVVKTAEPGSRAAGVKVGSVDELIAKLKDEAGVL
;
A
#
# COMPACT_ATOMS: atom_id res chain seq x y z
N ARG A 1 -3.22 21.10 -5.32
CA ARG A 1 -4.56 20.73 -5.82
C ARG A 1 -4.83 19.27 -5.48
N ALA A 2 -6.07 18.79 -5.59
CA ALA A 2 -6.39 17.37 -5.50
C ALA A 2 -6.88 16.87 -6.86
N ILE A 3 -6.51 15.65 -7.23
CA ILE A 3 -6.92 15.00 -8.48
C ILE A 3 -7.60 13.69 -8.11
N LEU A 4 -8.82 13.48 -8.60
CA LEU A 4 -9.54 12.22 -8.53
C LEU A 4 -9.53 11.59 -9.92
N VAL A 5 -8.98 10.38 -10.05
CA VAL A 5 -9.10 9.61 -11.28
C VAL A 5 -10.18 8.55 -11.10
N VAL A 6 -11.30 8.71 -11.81
CA VAL A 6 -12.41 7.76 -11.79
C VAL A 6 -12.08 6.65 -12.78
N ALA A 7 -11.59 5.52 -12.26
CA ALA A 7 -11.06 4.42 -13.07
C ALA A 7 -11.94 3.15 -13.09
N ALA A 8 -13.04 3.15 -12.33
CA ALA A 8 -14.06 2.11 -12.33
C ALA A 8 -15.43 2.77 -12.13
N GLU A 9 -16.47 2.24 -12.78
CA GLU A 9 -17.85 2.70 -12.65
C GLU A 9 -18.57 2.05 -11.46
N ASP A 10 -18.12 0.85 -11.05
CA ASP A 10 -18.72 0.06 -9.98
C ASP A 10 -17.70 -0.26 -8.88
N VAL A 11 -18.15 -0.18 -7.63
CA VAL A 11 -17.29 -0.36 -6.45
C VAL A 11 -16.80 -1.78 -6.25
N ALA A 12 -17.43 -2.79 -6.88
CA ALA A 12 -16.96 -4.17 -6.84
C ALA A 12 -15.84 -4.42 -7.86
N THR A 13 -15.54 -3.45 -8.73
CA THR A 13 -14.46 -3.53 -9.72
C THR A 13 -13.21 -2.86 -9.18
N ASP A 14 -12.32 -3.64 -8.56
CA ASP A 14 -10.96 -3.19 -8.25
C ASP A 14 -10.10 -3.15 -9.52
N ILE A 15 -9.34 -2.07 -9.70
CA ILE A 15 -8.41 -1.94 -10.83
C ILE A 15 -7.02 -2.43 -10.44
N GLU A 16 -6.38 -3.18 -11.34
CA GLU A 16 -5.11 -3.82 -11.02
C GLU A 16 -3.99 -2.81 -10.67
N PRO A 17 -3.07 -3.14 -9.75
CA PRO A 17 -1.93 -2.30 -9.39
C PRO A 17 -1.13 -1.76 -10.59
N LEU A 18 -1.05 -2.51 -11.69
CA LEU A 18 -0.38 -2.07 -12.91
C LEU A 18 -1.13 -0.94 -13.62
N ALA A 19 -2.47 -1.01 -13.69
CA ALA A 19 -3.29 0.07 -14.24
C ALA A 19 -3.17 1.32 -13.36
N VAL A 20 -3.25 1.16 -12.04
CA VAL A 20 -3.04 2.25 -11.07
C VAL A 20 -1.67 2.89 -11.26
N ALA A 21 -0.59 2.09 -11.36
CA ALA A 21 0.76 2.60 -11.54
C ALA A 21 0.93 3.38 -12.85
N LYS A 22 0.30 2.94 -13.95
CA LYS A 22 0.30 3.67 -15.22
C LYS A 22 -0.45 5.01 -15.13
N ILE A 23 -1.61 5.04 -14.46
CA ILE A 23 -2.36 6.27 -14.21
C ILE A 23 -1.51 7.24 -13.38
N LEU A 24 -0.94 6.76 -12.26
CA LEU A 24 -0.10 7.58 -11.39
C LEU A 24 1.15 8.09 -12.12
N LYS A 25 1.73 7.32 -13.03
CA LYS A 25 2.79 7.81 -13.92
C LYS A 25 2.31 9.00 -14.75
N GLY A 26 1.15 8.92 -15.38
CA GLY A 26 0.57 10.04 -16.15
C GLY A 26 0.34 11.29 -15.29
N VAL A 27 -0.13 11.11 -14.05
CA VAL A 27 -0.24 12.21 -13.07
C VAL A 27 1.14 12.80 -12.75
N ILE A 28 2.15 11.96 -12.53
CA ILE A 28 3.52 12.39 -12.21
C ILE A 28 4.16 13.14 -13.38
N ASP A 29 3.95 12.69 -14.61
CA ASP A 29 4.44 13.38 -15.81
C ASP A 29 3.83 14.79 -15.94
N ALA A 30 2.58 14.97 -15.50
CA ALA A 30 1.87 16.26 -15.52
C ALA A 30 2.20 17.17 -14.33
N GLU A 31 2.34 16.62 -13.12
CA GLU A 31 2.57 17.38 -11.89
C GLU A 31 4.04 17.57 -11.53
N ALA A 32 4.94 16.76 -12.10
CA ALA A 32 6.37 16.71 -11.86
C ALA A 32 6.78 16.74 -10.36
N PRO A 33 6.22 15.87 -9.48
CA PRO A 33 6.58 15.85 -8.07
C PRO A 33 8.02 15.36 -7.86
N GLY A 34 8.72 15.94 -6.89
CA GLY A 34 10.05 15.49 -6.48
C GLY A 34 10.05 14.27 -5.55
N LEU A 35 8.89 13.89 -4.99
CA LEU A 35 8.73 12.77 -4.08
C LEU A 35 7.28 12.28 -4.14
N VAL A 36 7.08 10.97 -4.20
CA VAL A 36 5.76 10.34 -4.12
C VAL A 36 5.71 9.42 -2.93
N ILE A 37 4.67 9.56 -2.11
CA ILE A 37 4.42 8.69 -0.95
C ILE A 37 3.15 7.91 -1.22
N ALA A 38 3.25 6.58 -1.18
CA ALA A 38 2.13 5.65 -1.23
C ALA A 38 2.03 4.85 0.07
N GLY A 39 0.90 4.19 0.33
CA GLY A 39 0.84 3.15 1.36
C GLY A 39 1.66 1.92 0.93
N LYS A 40 2.10 1.11 1.91
CA LYS A 40 2.70 -0.20 1.64
C LYS A 40 1.78 -1.07 0.79
N GLN A 41 0.54 -1.25 1.23
CA GLN A 41 -0.45 -2.09 0.56
C GLN A 41 -1.84 -1.50 0.75
N ALA A 42 -2.74 -1.83 -0.17
CA ALA A 42 -4.16 -1.66 0.03
C ALA A 42 -4.70 -2.94 0.70
N ILE A 43 -5.57 -2.78 1.69
CA ILE A 43 -6.04 -3.89 2.56
C ILE A 43 -7.14 -4.74 1.92
N ASP A 44 -7.64 -4.31 0.77
CA ASP A 44 -8.67 -4.98 -0.01
C ASP A 44 -8.08 -6.05 -0.93
N ASN A 45 -6.98 -5.76 -1.62
CA ASN A 45 -6.29 -6.70 -2.50
C ASN A 45 -4.96 -7.25 -1.96
N ASP A 46 -4.42 -6.66 -0.88
CA ASP A 46 -3.17 -7.08 -0.22
C ASP A 46 -1.97 -7.28 -1.17
N MET A 47 -1.94 -6.58 -2.32
CA MET A 47 -0.97 -6.85 -3.39
C MET A 47 0.44 -6.32 -3.10
N ASN A 48 0.57 -5.27 -2.26
CA ASN A 48 1.84 -4.60 -1.98
C ASN A 48 2.70 -4.35 -3.25
N ALA A 49 2.10 -3.85 -4.34
CA ALA A 49 2.78 -3.80 -5.64
C ALA A 49 2.80 -2.42 -6.31
N THR A 50 1.78 -1.59 -6.09
CA THR A 50 1.57 -0.33 -6.85
C THR A 50 2.78 0.61 -6.78
N GLY A 51 3.35 0.82 -5.59
CA GLY A 51 4.50 1.71 -5.41
C GLY A 51 5.74 1.23 -6.15
N GLN A 52 6.03 -0.08 -6.09
CA GLN A 52 7.18 -0.68 -6.76
C GLN A 52 7.01 -0.71 -8.29
N MET A 53 5.80 -1.03 -8.77
CA MET A 53 5.47 -0.96 -10.19
C MET A 53 5.63 0.47 -10.72
N LEU A 54 5.17 1.47 -9.96
CA LEU A 54 5.30 2.88 -10.31
C LEU A 54 6.77 3.30 -10.41
N ALA A 55 7.59 2.91 -9.44
CA ALA A 55 9.03 3.16 -9.45
C ALA A 55 9.70 2.53 -10.69
N ALA A 56 9.34 1.29 -11.02
CA ALA A 56 9.86 0.60 -12.20
C ALA A 56 9.45 1.28 -13.52
N LEU A 57 8.20 1.72 -13.65
CA LEU A 57 7.70 2.42 -14.83
C LEU A 57 8.34 3.80 -15.04
N LEU A 58 8.70 4.48 -13.95
CA LEU A 58 9.38 5.79 -13.99
C LEU A 58 10.91 5.67 -14.08
N GLY A 59 11.48 4.52 -13.77
CA GLY A 59 12.92 4.36 -13.56
C GLY A 59 13.43 5.12 -12.34
N TRP A 60 12.57 5.35 -11.34
CA TRP A 60 12.91 6.10 -10.13
C TRP A 60 13.43 5.17 -9.02
N PRO A 61 14.36 5.65 -8.16
CA PRO A 61 14.66 5.00 -6.89
C PRO A 61 13.41 4.78 -6.05
N GLN A 62 13.40 3.67 -5.29
CA GLN A 62 12.32 3.34 -4.37
C GLN A 62 12.85 3.06 -2.96
N ALA A 63 12.06 3.42 -1.95
CA ALA A 63 12.27 3.03 -0.56
C ALA A 63 10.97 2.47 0.02
N THR A 64 10.83 1.15 0.03
CA THR A 64 9.61 0.49 0.52
C THR A 64 9.64 0.26 2.02
N PHE A 65 8.47 0.08 2.62
CA PHE A 65 8.29 -0.24 4.05
C PHE A 65 8.93 0.79 4.99
N ALA A 66 8.84 2.07 4.64
CA ALA A 66 9.46 3.15 5.40
C ALA A 66 8.84 3.27 6.79
N SER A 67 9.67 3.19 7.83
CA SER A 67 9.35 3.53 9.22
C SER A 67 9.99 4.82 9.71
N ALA A 68 10.94 5.38 8.95
CA ALA A 68 11.38 6.78 9.09
C ALA A 68 11.76 7.37 7.74
N LEU A 69 11.54 8.67 7.55
CA LEU A 69 11.86 9.40 6.33
C LEU A 69 12.42 10.79 6.68
N ALA A 70 13.65 11.07 6.25
CA ALA A 70 14.27 12.39 6.30
C ALA A 70 14.66 12.82 4.88
N VAL A 71 14.22 14.01 4.46
CA VAL A 71 14.52 14.56 3.13
C VAL A 71 15.49 15.71 3.28
N GLU A 72 16.63 15.62 2.61
CA GLU A 72 17.73 16.57 2.68
C GLU A 72 18.22 16.90 1.26
N GLY A 73 17.87 18.09 0.77
CA GLY A 73 18.25 18.54 -0.56
C GLY A 73 17.74 17.59 -1.66
N GLU A 74 18.67 17.00 -2.41
CA GLU A 74 18.38 16.08 -3.53
C GLU A 74 18.28 14.61 -3.13
N LYS A 75 18.26 14.30 -1.82
CA LYS A 75 18.26 12.93 -1.34
C LYS A 75 17.24 12.72 -0.22
N ALA A 76 16.81 11.47 -0.06
CA ALA A 76 16.04 11.02 1.08
C ALA A 76 16.77 9.88 1.79
N THR A 77 16.91 9.99 3.11
CA THR A 77 17.37 8.91 3.99
C THR A 77 16.14 8.23 4.57
N VAL A 78 15.99 6.93 4.32
CA VAL A 78 14.80 6.15 4.68
C VAL A 78 15.21 4.95 5.49
N THR A 79 14.63 4.79 6.68
CA THR A 79 14.72 3.56 7.47
C THR A 79 13.53 2.67 7.11
N ARG A 80 13.81 1.42 6.76
CA ARG A 80 12.86 0.44 6.27
C ARG A 80 12.71 -0.70 7.26
N GLU A 81 11.49 -1.18 7.43
CA GLU A 81 11.20 -2.46 8.08
C GLU A 81 11.55 -3.61 7.12
N VAL A 82 12.39 -4.53 7.56
CA VAL A 82 12.74 -5.78 6.85
C VAL A 82 12.64 -6.94 7.84
N ASP A 83 12.59 -8.18 7.35
CA ASP A 83 12.32 -9.35 8.21
C ASP A 83 13.28 -9.49 9.41
N GLY A 84 14.54 -9.10 9.23
CA GLY A 84 15.57 -9.16 10.28
C GLY A 84 15.69 -7.92 11.16
N GLY A 85 14.84 -6.89 10.97
CA GLY A 85 14.91 -5.63 11.71
C GLY A 85 14.83 -4.40 10.80
N LEU A 86 15.78 -3.49 10.93
CA LEU A 86 15.77 -2.20 10.23
C LEU A 86 16.91 -2.09 9.22
N GLN A 87 16.60 -1.51 8.06
CA GLN A 87 17.58 -1.17 7.04
C GLN A 87 17.47 0.32 6.67
N THR A 88 18.53 1.09 6.90
CA THR A 88 18.59 2.49 6.44
C THR A 88 19.27 2.57 5.08
N ILE A 89 18.58 3.21 4.14
CA ILE A 89 19.09 3.45 2.78
C ILE A 89 19.01 4.94 2.44
N GLN A 90 19.81 5.37 1.48
CA GLN A 90 19.73 6.71 0.90
C GLN A 90 19.35 6.60 -0.58
N VAL A 91 18.32 7.35 -0.99
CA VAL A 91 17.85 7.41 -2.38
C VAL A 91 17.98 8.82 -2.92
N LYS A 92 18.30 8.95 -4.21
CA LYS A 92 18.30 10.23 -4.92
C LYS A 92 16.87 10.60 -5.30
N LEU A 93 16.50 11.87 -5.20
CA LEU A 93 15.23 12.39 -5.69
C LEU A 93 15.32 12.67 -7.21
N PRO A 94 14.24 12.44 -7.97
CA PRO A 94 12.91 12.04 -7.51
C PRO A 94 12.81 10.55 -7.12
N ALA A 95 11.97 10.21 -6.14
CA ALA A 95 11.86 8.86 -5.61
C ALA A 95 10.42 8.48 -5.22
N ILE A 96 10.16 7.17 -5.13
CA ILE A 96 8.92 6.59 -4.60
C ILE A 96 9.18 6.03 -3.20
N VAL A 97 8.36 6.41 -2.22
CA VAL A 97 8.41 5.88 -0.85
C VAL A 97 7.09 5.21 -0.53
N THR A 98 7.12 3.99 0.02
CA THR A 98 5.90 3.34 0.53
C THR A 98 5.93 3.32 2.07
N ALA A 99 4.93 3.90 2.72
CA ALA A 99 4.86 3.99 4.17
C ALA A 99 4.46 2.66 4.82
N ASP A 100 5.22 2.22 5.81
CA ASP A 100 4.78 1.20 6.77
C ASP A 100 3.92 1.84 7.88
N LEU A 101 3.15 1.03 8.59
CA LEU A 101 2.32 1.46 9.72
C LEU A 101 3.14 2.15 10.82
N ARG A 102 4.43 1.83 10.95
CA ARG A 102 5.33 2.40 11.96
C ARG A 102 5.87 3.79 11.60
N LEU A 103 5.59 4.32 10.40
CA LEU A 103 6.15 5.60 9.96
C LEU A 103 5.70 6.78 10.82
N ASN A 104 4.42 6.82 11.18
CA ASN A 104 3.83 7.90 11.96
C ASN A 104 2.48 7.49 12.57
N GLU A 105 1.94 8.37 13.41
CA GLU A 105 0.54 8.32 13.86
C GLU A 105 -0.28 9.35 13.06
N PRO A 106 -1.23 8.92 12.21
CA PRO A 106 -2.07 9.84 11.46
C PRO A 106 -2.92 10.73 12.38
N ARG A 107 -2.80 12.05 12.23
CA ARG A 107 -3.61 13.00 13.01
C ARG A 107 -5.09 12.98 12.60
N TYR A 108 -5.97 13.27 13.54
CA TYR A 108 -7.38 13.53 13.24
C TYR A 108 -7.59 14.82 12.41
N ALA A 109 -8.57 14.79 11.52
CA ALA A 109 -9.02 15.98 10.79
C ALA A 109 -9.95 16.81 11.68
N SER A 110 -9.56 18.05 11.99
CA SER A 110 -10.42 18.96 12.75
C SER A 110 -11.64 19.41 11.93
N LEU A 111 -12.77 19.69 12.59
CA LEU A 111 -13.98 20.18 11.94
C LEU A 111 -13.75 21.42 11.03
N PRO A 112 -12.96 22.44 11.44
CA PRO A 112 -12.61 23.54 10.54
C PRO A 112 -11.88 23.09 9.27
N ASN A 113 -10.99 22.10 9.36
CA ASN A 113 -10.27 21.57 8.22
C ASN A 113 -11.17 20.76 7.29
N ILE A 114 -12.16 20.02 7.82
CA ILE A 114 -13.18 19.32 7.03
C ILE A 114 -14.00 20.33 6.22
N MET A 115 -14.45 21.42 6.85
CA MET A 115 -15.22 22.46 6.16
C MET A 115 -14.40 23.19 5.09
N LYS A 116 -13.11 23.42 5.33
CA LYS A 116 -12.19 23.97 4.32
C LYS A 116 -11.94 23.00 3.17
N ALA A 117 -11.82 21.70 3.44
CA ALA A 117 -11.55 20.68 2.43
C ALA A 117 -12.67 20.60 1.38
N LYS A 118 -13.94 20.71 1.79
CA LYS A 118 -15.10 20.75 0.87
C LYS A 118 -15.05 21.87 -0.17
N LYS A 119 -14.28 22.93 0.08
CA LYS A 119 -14.13 24.08 -0.83
C LYS A 119 -12.88 24.00 -1.70
N LYS A 120 -11.99 23.04 -1.46
CA LYS A 120 -10.76 22.90 -2.26
C LYS A 120 -11.12 22.30 -3.62
N PRO A 121 -10.55 22.80 -4.72
CA PRO A 121 -10.74 22.19 -6.03
C PRO A 121 -10.28 20.74 -6.04
N LEU A 122 -11.18 19.85 -6.47
CA LEU A 122 -10.92 18.45 -6.80
C LEU A 122 -11.08 18.33 -8.31
N GLU A 123 -9.97 18.14 -9.01
CA GLU A 123 -9.95 17.96 -10.46
C GLU A 123 -10.29 16.50 -10.77
N GLU A 124 -11.41 16.27 -11.43
CA GLU A 124 -11.80 14.93 -11.87
C GLU A 124 -11.19 14.61 -13.23
N LYS A 125 -10.66 13.40 -13.34
CA LYS A 125 -10.01 12.83 -14.53
C LYS A 125 -10.47 11.39 -14.72
N THR A 126 -10.14 10.86 -15.88
CA THR A 126 -10.34 9.46 -16.27
C THR A 126 -8.99 8.86 -16.70
N PRO A 127 -8.86 7.53 -16.75
CA PRO A 127 -7.68 6.88 -17.32
C PRO A 127 -7.38 7.32 -18.76
N ALA A 128 -8.42 7.65 -19.54
CA ALA A 128 -8.29 8.12 -20.91
C ALA A 128 -7.53 9.46 -21.02
N ASP A 129 -7.65 10.35 -20.02
CA ASP A 129 -6.90 11.60 -19.97
C ASP A 129 -5.38 11.39 -19.89
N TYR A 130 -4.96 10.20 -19.47
CA TYR A 130 -3.55 9.79 -19.38
C TYR A 130 -3.17 8.71 -20.40
N GLY A 131 -4.08 8.35 -21.33
CA GLY A 131 -3.84 7.31 -22.32
C GLY A 131 -3.65 5.91 -21.73
N VAL A 132 -4.29 5.62 -20.60
CA VAL A 132 -4.12 4.34 -19.90
C VAL A 132 -5.31 3.42 -20.14
N ASP A 133 -5.03 2.24 -20.67
CA ASP A 133 -5.97 1.10 -20.70
C ASP A 133 -5.99 0.38 -19.34
N VAL A 134 -7.17 0.33 -18.74
CA VAL A 134 -7.45 -0.31 -17.45
C VAL A 134 -8.03 -1.72 -17.60
N THR A 135 -8.05 -2.27 -18.81
CA THR A 135 -8.50 -3.66 -19.06
C THR A 135 -7.72 -4.64 -18.15
N PRO A 136 -8.41 -5.47 -17.36
CA PRO A 136 -7.76 -6.45 -16.48
C PRO A 136 -6.91 -7.44 -17.27
N ARG A 137 -5.72 -7.75 -16.76
CA ARG A 137 -4.85 -8.84 -17.23
C ARG A 137 -5.14 -10.16 -16.52
N LEU A 138 -5.73 -10.08 -15.34
CA LEU A 138 -6.07 -11.20 -14.49
C LEU A 138 -7.60 -11.31 -14.42
N THR A 139 -8.09 -12.54 -14.33
CA THR A 139 -9.53 -12.81 -14.16
C THR A 139 -9.73 -13.54 -12.85
N VAL A 140 -10.57 -12.97 -11.98
CA VAL A 140 -11.00 -13.65 -10.75
C VAL A 140 -12.06 -14.68 -11.11
N VAL A 141 -11.68 -15.96 -11.09
CA VAL A 141 -12.58 -17.06 -11.47
C VAL A 141 -13.55 -17.41 -10.33
N LYS A 142 -13.09 -17.30 -9.08
CA LYS A 142 -13.87 -17.64 -7.90
C LYS A 142 -13.27 -16.97 -6.66
N THR A 143 -14.15 -16.45 -5.80
CA THR A 143 -13.84 -16.04 -4.43
C THR A 143 -14.68 -16.89 -3.49
N ALA A 144 -14.09 -17.38 -2.41
CA ALA A 144 -14.77 -18.18 -1.40
C ALA A 144 -14.24 -17.84 -0.01
N GLU A 145 -15.06 -18.07 1.01
CA GLU A 145 -14.63 -17.93 2.39
C GLU A 145 -13.51 -18.93 2.72
N PRO A 146 -12.52 -18.55 3.54
CA PRO A 146 -11.52 -19.50 4.03
C PRO A 146 -12.19 -20.58 4.87
N GLY A 147 -11.56 -21.76 4.95
CA GLY A 147 -12.05 -22.85 5.80
C GLY A 147 -12.22 -22.40 7.24
N SER A 148 -13.38 -22.72 7.85
CA SER A 148 -13.62 -22.40 9.25
C SER A 148 -12.64 -23.15 10.15
N ARG A 149 -12.10 -22.46 11.15
CA ARG A 149 -11.21 -23.09 12.14
C ARG A 149 -12.01 -24.08 12.97
N ALA A 150 -11.54 -25.32 13.07
CA ALA A 150 -12.14 -26.32 13.96
C ALA A 150 -12.16 -25.82 15.41
N ALA A 151 -13.17 -26.25 16.18
CA ALA A 151 -13.27 -25.90 17.59
C ALA A 151 -12.02 -26.37 18.35
N GLY A 152 -11.42 -25.46 19.12
CA GLY A 152 -10.28 -25.79 19.97
C GLY A 152 -10.70 -26.47 21.27
N VAL A 153 -9.72 -27.04 21.97
CA VAL A 153 -9.90 -27.65 23.30
C VAL A 153 -9.27 -26.72 24.36
N LYS A 154 -9.96 -26.54 25.49
CA LYS A 154 -9.39 -25.88 26.68
C LYS A 154 -8.79 -26.97 27.58
N VAL A 155 -7.53 -26.80 27.95
CA VAL A 155 -6.81 -27.70 28.87
C VAL A 155 -6.76 -27.14 30.28
N GLY A 156 -6.69 -28.03 31.27
CA GLY A 156 -6.67 -27.68 32.69
C GLY A 156 -5.27 -27.44 33.27
N SER A 157 -4.21 -27.84 32.56
CA SER A 157 -2.82 -27.69 33.04
C SER A 157 -1.79 -27.51 31.92
N VAL A 158 -0.58 -27.09 32.29
CA VAL A 158 0.57 -27.00 31.38
C VAL A 158 1.01 -28.38 30.90
N ASP A 159 0.99 -29.39 31.77
CA ASP A 159 1.35 -30.77 31.39
C ASP A 159 0.39 -31.34 30.34
N GLU A 160 -0.91 -31.06 30.48
CA GLU A 160 -1.92 -31.46 29.50
C GLU A 160 -1.72 -30.73 28.16
N LEU A 161 -1.33 -29.44 28.20
CA LEU A 161 -0.97 -28.70 26.99
C LEU A 161 0.22 -29.35 26.28
N ILE A 162 1.30 -29.66 27.01
CA ILE A 162 2.51 -30.26 26.44
C ILE A 162 2.20 -31.64 25.84
N ALA A 163 1.43 -32.47 26.55
CA ALA A 163 1.01 -33.77 26.04
C ALA A 163 0.23 -33.64 24.73
N LYS A 164 -0.78 -32.75 24.66
CA LYS A 164 -1.53 -32.52 23.43
C LYS A 164 -0.68 -31.97 22.29
N LEU A 165 0.28 -31.10 22.59
CA LEU A 165 1.17 -30.53 21.56
C LEU A 165 2.13 -31.57 20.98
N LYS A 166 2.62 -32.52 21.79
CA LYS A 166 3.45 -33.64 21.33
C LYS A 166 2.64 -34.69 20.59
N ASP A 167 1.56 -35.17 21.18
CA ASP A 167 0.87 -36.38 20.74
C ASP A 167 -0.19 -36.10 19.66
N GLU A 168 -0.92 -35.00 19.76
CA GLU A 168 -2.00 -34.67 18.81
C GLU A 168 -1.52 -33.73 17.70
N ALA A 169 -0.76 -32.68 18.06
CA ALA A 169 -0.35 -31.65 17.11
C ALA A 169 1.02 -31.90 16.45
N GLY A 170 1.91 -32.67 17.08
CA GLY A 170 3.24 -33.01 16.54
C GLY A 170 4.15 -31.79 16.32
N VAL A 171 3.98 -30.73 17.10
CA VAL A 171 4.72 -29.45 16.96
C VAL A 171 5.79 -29.23 18.02
N LEU A 172 5.99 -30.21 18.92
CA LEU A 172 6.99 -30.25 19.98
C LEU A 172 7.80 -31.55 19.96
#